data_AF-A0A5A7TK78-F1
#
_entry.id   AF-A0A5A7TK78-F1
#
_cell.length_a   1.000
_cell.length_b   1.000
_cell.length_c   1.000
_cell.angle_alpha   90.00
_cell.angle_beta   90.00
_cell.angle_gamma   90.00
#
_symmetry.space_group_name_H-M   'P 1'
#
loop_
_entity.id
_entity.type
_entity.pdbx_description
1 polymer ?
#
loop_
_entity_poly.entity_id
_entity_poly.type
_entity_poly.pdbx_seq_one_letter_code
_entity_poly.pdbx_strand_id
1 'polypeptide(L)'
;MALFKLLTMAASRTRKQSLLKTLRYMSNVPENTVYSGPTSQTPNQRVTLTNLRQKYKKGEPITMVTAYDYPSGVHLDMAGIDIALVGDSAAMVVHGHDTTLPISLDEILVHCRAVARGARRPLLIGDLPFGTYESSSAQDVKTLNKSVTSIGEVEPEAKGIVACGCKLHSWKG
;
A
#
# COMPACT_ATOMS: atom_id res chain seq x y z
N MET A 1 27.39 44.65 -58.97
CA MET A 1 28.08 45.64 -58.14
C MET A 1 28.47 44.98 -56.82
N ALA A 2 29.79 44.93 -56.57
CA ALA A 2 30.49 44.88 -55.27
C ALA A 2 29.75 44.21 -54.09
N LEU A 3 30.13 43.03 -53.58
CA LEU A 3 31.37 42.70 -52.87
C LEU A 3 31.96 43.86 -52.05
N PHE A 4 31.79 43.86 -50.71
CA PHE A 4 32.86 44.23 -49.78
C PHE A 4 32.56 43.87 -48.31
N LYS A 5 33.53 43.15 -47.70
CA LYS A 5 33.94 43.11 -46.28
C LYS A 5 32.97 42.53 -45.24
N LEU A 6 33.10 41.28 -44.78
CA LEU A 6 34.20 40.65 -44.02
C LEU A 6 34.38 41.18 -42.58
N LEU A 7 34.08 40.27 -41.63
CA LEU A 7 34.68 40.08 -40.29
C LEU A 7 34.62 41.22 -39.25
N THR A 8 33.82 41.03 -38.19
CA THR A 8 34.28 41.27 -36.79
C THR A 8 33.36 40.64 -35.74
N MET A 9 33.98 39.99 -34.73
CA MET A 9 33.45 39.64 -33.38
C MET A 9 32.42 38.49 -33.31
N ALA A 10 32.74 37.22 -32.99
CA ALA A 10 33.59 36.70 -31.91
C ALA A 10 33.29 37.31 -30.52
N ALA A 11 32.15 36.93 -29.93
CA ALA A 11 31.88 36.81 -28.48
C ALA A 11 30.36 36.66 -28.31
N SER A 12 29.78 35.54 -27.89
CA SER A 12 29.65 35.22 -26.46
C SER A 12 28.72 34.01 -26.20
N ARG A 13 28.59 33.06 -27.12
CA ARG A 13 27.51 32.04 -27.04
C ARG A 13 27.84 30.68 -26.40
N THR A 14 29.04 30.48 -25.87
CA THR A 14 29.47 29.12 -25.43
C THR A 14 30.25 29.14 -24.12
N ARG A 15 29.66 29.64 -23.02
CA ARG A 15 30.31 29.51 -21.71
C ARG A 15 29.38 29.54 -20.50
N LYS A 16 28.27 28.78 -20.48
CA LYS A 16 27.47 28.66 -19.24
C LYS A 16 26.65 27.37 -19.06
N GLN A 17 27.04 26.26 -19.67
CA GLN A 17 26.36 24.97 -19.45
C GLN A 17 27.23 23.83 -18.90
N SER A 18 28.56 23.95 -18.89
CA SER A 18 29.43 22.84 -18.47
C SER A 18 29.90 22.86 -17.02
N LEU A 19 29.59 23.90 -16.23
CA LEU A 19 30.14 24.06 -14.87
C LEU A 19 29.16 23.76 -13.71
N LEU A 20 27.90 23.44 -13.99
CA LEU A 20 26.91 23.10 -12.96
C LEU A 20 26.58 21.59 -12.89
N LYS A 21 27.24 20.75 -13.70
CA LYS A 21 27.04 19.28 -13.68
C LYS A 21 27.94 18.54 -12.67
N THR A 22 28.86 19.23 -12.00
CA THR A 22 29.92 18.58 -11.19
C THR A 22 29.79 18.78 -9.68
N LEU A 23 28.71 19.41 -9.17
CA LEU A 23 28.60 19.74 -7.74
C LEU A 23 27.43 19.09 -6.99
N ARG A 24 26.93 17.94 -7.45
CA ARG A 24 26.11 17.03 -6.61
C ARG A 24 26.43 15.57 -6.95
N TYR A 25 27.63 15.13 -6.57
CA TYR A 25 28.07 13.74 -6.72
C TYR A 25 27.69 12.84 -5.53
N MET A 26 26.88 13.31 -4.57
CA MET A 26 26.46 12.50 -3.41
C MET A 26 24.95 12.58 -3.09
N SER A 27 24.11 12.85 -4.08
CA SER A 27 22.70 12.50 -3.97
C SER A 27 22.43 11.40 -4.98
N ASN A 28 22.34 10.16 -4.54
CA ASN A 28 21.59 9.16 -5.30
C ASN A 28 20.22 9.80 -5.53
N VAL A 29 19.95 10.26 -6.76
CA VAL A 29 18.57 10.55 -7.15
C VAL A 29 17.91 9.18 -7.06
N PRO A 30 16.99 8.97 -6.11
CA PRO A 30 16.29 7.69 -6.03
C PRO A 30 15.66 7.51 -7.41
N GLU A 31 15.89 6.33 -7.99
CA GLU A 31 15.34 6.01 -9.29
C GLU A 31 13.83 6.31 -9.27
N ASN A 32 13.27 6.87 -10.36
CA ASN A 32 11.88 7.31 -10.38
C ASN A 32 10.89 6.18 -10.00
N THR A 33 11.32 4.93 -10.04
CA THR A 33 10.61 3.74 -9.58
C THR A 33 10.44 3.63 -8.07
N VAL A 34 11.30 4.23 -7.24
CA VAL A 34 11.29 4.05 -5.77
C VAL A 34 10.17 4.85 -5.09
N TYR A 35 9.83 6.02 -5.65
CA TYR A 35 8.73 6.88 -5.16
C TYR A 35 7.59 7.04 -6.17
N SER A 36 7.59 6.25 -7.25
CA SER A 36 6.39 6.08 -8.05
C SER A 36 5.36 5.41 -7.15
N GLY A 37 4.38 6.16 -6.67
CA GLY A 37 3.24 5.59 -5.95
C GLY A 37 2.56 4.48 -6.77
N PRO A 38 1.61 3.73 -6.20
CA PRO A 38 1.07 2.54 -6.83
C PRO A 38 0.57 2.87 -8.23
N THR A 39 0.96 2.03 -9.18
CA THR A 39 0.63 2.22 -10.59
C THR A 39 -0.91 2.24 -10.73
N SER A 40 -1.44 3.07 -11.63
CA SER A 40 -2.88 3.08 -11.91
C SER A 40 -3.27 1.75 -12.55
N GLN A 41 -3.87 0.86 -11.77
CA GLN A 41 -4.26 -0.47 -12.21
C GLN A 41 -5.64 -0.41 -12.88
N THR A 42 -5.85 -1.27 -13.87
CA THR A 42 -7.18 -1.46 -14.44
C THR A 42 -8.08 -2.19 -13.42
N PRO A 43 -9.38 -1.85 -13.30
CA PRO A 43 -10.28 -2.47 -12.32
C PRO A 43 -10.34 -4.01 -12.35
N ASN A 44 -9.93 -4.61 -13.46
CA ASN A 44 -9.98 -6.05 -13.70
C ASN A 44 -8.81 -6.84 -13.04
N GLN A 45 -7.77 -6.17 -12.52
CA GLN A 45 -6.62 -6.87 -11.92
C GLN A 45 -6.75 -7.12 -10.41
N ARG A 46 -7.81 -6.61 -9.79
CA ARG A 46 -8.02 -6.73 -8.34
C ARG A 46 -8.35 -8.16 -7.90
N VAL A 47 -7.73 -8.59 -6.80
CA VAL A 47 -8.02 -9.86 -6.15
C VAL A 47 -9.34 -9.75 -5.38
N THR A 48 -10.30 -10.59 -5.74
CA THR A 48 -11.60 -10.71 -5.06
C THR A 48 -11.73 -12.06 -4.37
N LEU A 49 -12.71 -12.20 -3.46
CA LEU A 49 -13.03 -13.48 -2.83
C LEU A 49 -13.37 -14.58 -3.86
N THR A 50 -13.97 -14.21 -4.99
CA THR A 50 -14.24 -15.15 -6.09
C THR A 50 -12.93 -15.66 -6.71
N ASN A 51 -11.95 -14.79 -6.92
CA ASN A 51 -10.64 -15.17 -7.44
C ASN A 51 -9.93 -16.14 -6.47
N LEU A 52 -9.95 -15.84 -5.17
CA LEU A 52 -9.35 -16.73 -4.15
C LEU A 52 -10.03 -18.10 -4.09
N ARG A 53 -11.37 -18.14 -4.14
CA ARG A 53 -12.13 -19.41 -4.22
C ARG A 53 -11.79 -20.21 -5.48
N GLN A 54 -11.58 -19.54 -6.62
CA GLN A 54 -11.15 -20.21 -7.85
C GLN A 54 -9.74 -20.77 -7.73
N LYS A 55 -8.78 -20.02 -7.18
CA LYS A 55 -7.41 -20.51 -6.91
C LYS A 55 -7.43 -21.75 -6.02
N TYR A 56 -8.22 -21.70 -4.94
CA TYR A 56 -8.42 -22.85 -4.04
C TYR A 56 -8.96 -24.09 -4.76
N LYS A 57 -10.02 -23.93 -5.58
CA LYS A 57 -10.60 -25.03 -6.37
C LYS A 57 -9.62 -25.63 -7.40
N LYS A 58 -8.70 -24.83 -7.91
CA LYS A 58 -7.66 -25.26 -8.87
C LYS A 58 -6.44 -25.86 -8.19
N GLY A 59 -6.33 -25.79 -6.85
CA GLY A 59 -5.13 -26.20 -6.12
C GLY A 59 -3.95 -25.24 -6.30
N GLU A 60 -4.20 -24.00 -6.74
CA GLU A 60 -3.16 -22.97 -6.85
C GLU A 60 -2.88 -22.37 -5.45
N PRO A 61 -1.60 -22.21 -5.07
CA PRO A 61 -1.26 -21.62 -3.77
C PRO A 61 -1.73 -20.16 -3.68
N ILE A 62 -2.28 -19.79 -2.52
CA ILE A 62 -2.72 -18.44 -2.20
C ILE A 62 -1.62 -17.79 -1.34
N THR A 63 -1.16 -16.61 -1.75
CA THR A 63 -0.10 -15.87 -1.07
C THR A 63 -0.69 -14.81 -0.16
N MET A 64 -0.22 -14.77 1.09
CA MET A 64 -0.64 -13.78 2.08
C MET A 64 0.57 -13.24 2.82
N VAL A 65 0.67 -11.92 2.94
CA VAL A 65 1.77 -11.25 3.63
C VAL A 65 1.21 -10.12 4.48
N THR A 66 1.79 -9.94 5.67
CA THR A 66 1.43 -8.84 6.56
C THR A 66 2.04 -7.52 6.08
N ALA A 67 1.25 -6.45 6.11
CA ALA A 67 1.73 -5.09 5.86
C ALA A 67 1.10 -4.12 6.85
N TYR A 68 1.85 -3.08 7.22
CA TYR A 68 1.40 -2.09 8.20
C TYR A 68 1.53 -0.65 7.71
N ASP A 69 2.25 -0.42 6.61
CA ASP A 69 2.53 0.91 6.09
C ASP A 69 2.37 0.99 4.56
N TYR A 70 2.38 2.22 4.07
CA TYR A 70 2.28 2.51 2.64
C TYR A 70 3.36 1.82 1.78
N PRO A 71 4.67 1.94 2.09
CA PRO A 71 5.68 1.32 1.25
C PRO A 71 5.57 -0.20 1.25
N SER A 72 5.25 -0.87 2.36
CA SER A 72 4.97 -2.32 2.32
C SER A 72 3.80 -2.63 1.40
N GLY A 73 2.71 -1.86 1.46
CA GLY A 73 1.57 -2.01 0.57
C GLY A 73 1.94 -1.91 -0.92
N VAL A 74 2.79 -0.94 -1.28
CA VAL A 74 3.30 -0.78 -2.66
C VAL A 74 4.13 -1.98 -3.10
N HIS A 75 5.03 -2.47 -2.23
CA HIS A 75 5.85 -3.64 -2.56
C HIS A 75 5.01 -4.91 -2.69
N LEU A 76 3.97 -5.09 -1.87
CA LEU A 76 3.03 -6.21 -2.00
C LEU A 76 2.28 -6.18 -3.33
N ASP A 77 1.86 -4.99 -3.75
CA ASP A 77 1.19 -4.76 -5.04
C ASP A 77 2.11 -5.15 -6.20
N MET A 78 3.36 -4.67 -6.16
CA MET A 78 4.39 -4.96 -7.18
C MET A 78 4.77 -6.44 -7.22
N ALA A 79 4.85 -7.09 -6.05
CA ALA A 79 5.17 -8.51 -5.94
C ALA A 79 4.01 -9.43 -6.38
N GLY A 80 2.82 -8.88 -6.65
CA GLY A 80 1.67 -9.65 -7.09
C GLY A 80 1.08 -10.54 -5.99
N ILE A 81 1.25 -10.17 -4.72
CA ILE A 81 0.67 -10.90 -3.59
C ILE A 81 -0.86 -10.91 -3.68
N ASP A 82 -1.51 -11.99 -3.26
CA ASP A 82 -2.97 -12.11 -3.34
C ASP A 82 -3.69 -11.39 -2.20
N ILE A 83 -3.14 -11.47 -0.99
CA ILE A 83 -3.75 -10.96 0.24
C ILE A 83 -2.73 -10.13 1.03
N ALA A 84 -3.12 -8.90 1.39
CA ALA A 84 -2.40 -8.06 2.33
C ALA A 84 -3.12 -8.08 3.69
N LEU A 85 -2.43 -8.54 4.74
CA LEU A 85 -3.00 -8.65 6.08
C LEU A 85 -2.47 -7.54 7.00
N VAL A 86 -3.37 -6.82 7.67
CA VAL A 86 -3.04 -5.84 8.71
C VAL A 86 -3.46 -6.44 10.04
N GLY A 87 -2.52 -7.07 10.73
CA GLY A 87 -2.77 -7.79 11.98
C GLY A 87 -2.51 -6.98 13.25
N ASP A 88 -2.99 -7.50 14.38
CA ASP A 88 -2.66 -7.02 15.74
C ASP A 88 -1.17 -7.15 16.09
N SER A 89 -0.45 -8.00 15.36
CA SER A 89 1.02 -8.10 15.33
C SER A 89 1.74 -6.77 15.08
N ALA A 90 1.05 -5.76 14.54
CA ALA A 90 1.55 -4.39 14.48
C ALA A 90 1.98 -3.86 15.87
N ALA A 91 1.32 -4.29 16.95
CA ALA A 91 1.68 -3.94 18.31
C ALA A 91 3.14 -4.27 18.64
N MET A 92 3.60 -5.44 18.22
CA MET A 92 4.95 -5.92 18.51
C MET A 92 5.94 -5.41 17.46
N VAL A 93 5.60 -5.56 16.17
CA VAL A 93 6.52 -5.30 15.07
C VAL A 93 6.69 -3.80 14.80
N VAL A 94 5.63 -3.01 14.97
CA VAL A 94 5.63 -1.57 14.66
C VAL A 94 5.75 -0.73 15.93
N HIS A 95 4.99 -1.07 16.98
CA HIS A 95 4.96 -0.28 18.22
C HIS A 95 5.94 -0.76 19.30
N GLY A 96 6.56 -1.94 19.14
CA GLY A 96 7.54 -2.46 20.08
C GLY A 96 6.95 -2.90 21.42
N HIS A 97 5.66 -3.23 21.47
CA HIS A 97 5.04 -3.81 22.66
C HIS A 97 5.46 -5.27 22.85
N ASP A 98 5.46 -5.71 24.11
CA ASP A 98 5.77 -7.10 24.47
C ASP A 98 4.66 -8.09 24.07
N THR A 99 3.44 -7.60 23.87
CA THR A 99 2.25 -8.40 23.52
C THR A 99 1.37 -7.66 22.51
N THR A 100 0.40 -8.34 21.89
CA THR A 100 -0.57 -7.74 20.96
C THR A 100 -1.81 -7.15 21.63
N LEU A 101 -1.95 -7.31 22.95
CA LEU A 101 -3.08 -6.81 23.74
C LEU A 101 -3.24 -5.28 23.80
N PRO A 102 -2.18 -4.45 23.81
CA PRO A 102 -2.33 -3.01 24.04
C PRO A 102 -2.80 -2.24 22.81
N ILE A 103 -2.84 -2.86 21.62
CA ILE A 103 -3.20 -2.15 20.39
C ILE A 103 -4.70 -1.86 20.32
N SER A 104 -5.01 -0.61 20.03
CA SER A 104 -6.37 -0.12 19.86
C SER A 104 -6.89 -0.33 18.42
N LEU A 105 -8.21 -0.30 18.27
CA LEU A 105 -8.85 -0.34 16.96
C LEU A 105 -8.41 0.83 16.08
N ASP A 106 -8.31 2.03 16.65
CA ASP A 106 -7.97 3.23 15.89
C ASP A 106 -6.54 3.16 15.34
N GLU A 107 -5.61 2.55 16.07
CA GLU A 107 -4.23 2.29 15.60
C GLU A 107 -4.21 1.32 14.42
N ILE A 108 -4.94 0.19 14.51
CA ILE A 108 -5.08 -0.74 13.38
C ILE A 108 -5.70 -0.04 12.17
N LEU A 109 -6.71 0.81 12.36
CA LEU A 109 -7.32 1.56 11.26
C LEU A 109 -6.36 2.57 10.61
N VAL A 110 -5.41 3.13 11.35
CA VAL A 110 -4.34 3.95 10.75
C VAL A 110 -3.48 3.08 9.81
N HIS A 111 -3.07 1.90 10.26
CA HIS A 111 -2.29 0.96 9.44
C HIS A 111 -3.07 0.48 8.21
N CYS A 112 -4.33 0.09 8.38
CA CYS A 112 -5.22 -0.28 7.27
C CYS A 112 -5.33 0.83 6.22
N ARG A 113 -5.53 2.08 6.64
CA ARG A 113 -5.60 3.23 5.72
C ARG A 113 -4.26 3.50 5.04
N ALA A 114 -3.13 3.26 5.71
CA ALA A 114 -1.82 3.41 5.11
C ALA A 114 -1.59 2.35 4.01
N VAL A 115 -1.89 1.09 4.30
CA VAL A 115 -1.75 -0.04 3.36
C VAL A 115 -2.72 0.09 2.19
N ALA A 116 -3.99 0.45 2.43
CA ALA A 116 -4.99 0.65 1.38
C ALA A 116 -4.54 1.68 0.32
N ARG A 117 -3.82 2.73 0.73
CA ARG A 117 -3.26 3.72 -0.20
C ARG A 117 -2.17 3.15 -1.10
N GLY A 118 -1.43 2.14 -0.64
CA GLY A 118 -0.31 1.52 -1.36
C GLY A 118 -0.68 0.26 -2.13
N ALA A 119 -1.68 -0.49 -1.69
CA ALA A 119 -2.01 -1.82 -2.18
C ALA A 119 -3.34 -1.80 -2.95
N ARG A 120 -3.28 -1.71 -4.29
CA ARG A 120 -4.47 -1.59 -5.16
C ARG A 120 -5.00 -2.93 -5.68
N ARG A 121 -4.11 -3.88 -5.93
CA ARG A 121 -4.39 -5.23 -6.44
C ARG A 121 -4.81 -6.23 -5.36
N PRO A 122 -4.06 -6.40 -4.24
CA PRO A 122 -4.34 -7.48 -3.30
C PRO A 122 -5.64 -7.24 -2.53
N LEU A 123 -6.20 -8.33 -1.99
CA LEU A 123 -7.30 -8.24 -1.05
C LEU A 123 -6.76 -7.78 0.31
N LEU A 124 -7.22 -6.63 0.79
CA LEU A 124 -6.85 -6.11 2.10
C LEU A 124 -7.70 -6.78 3.19
N ILE A 125 -7.04 -7.36 4.19
CA ILE A 125 -7.69 -7.95 5.36
C ILE A 125 -7.15 -7.23 6.60
N GLY A 126 -8.04 -6.80 7.49
CA GLY A 126 -7.66 -6.20 8.78
C GLY A 126 -8.12 -7.09 9.92
N ASP A 127 -7.23 -7.41 10.87
CA ASP A 127 -7.65 -8.12 12.07
C ASP A 127 -8.36 -7.17 13.04
N LEU A 128 -9.34 -7.70 13.75
CA LEU A 128 -9.95 -7.00 14.86
C LEU A 128 -9.10 -7.19 16.11
N PRO A 129 -8.69 -6.11 16.81
CA PRO A 129 -7.88 -6.24 18.01
C PRO A 129 -8.64 -6.96 19.11
N PHE A 130 -7.88 -7.56 20.02
CA PHE A 130 -8.40 -8.31 21.15
C PHE A 130 -9.41 -7.48 21.96
N GLY A 131 -10.49 -8.13 22.42
CA GLY A 131 -11.56 -7.46 23.19
C GLY A 131 -12.58 -6.67 22.37
N THR A 132 -12.36 -6.43 21.06
CA THR A 132 -13.35 -5.73 20.22
C THR A 132 -14.44 -6.63 19.63
N TYR A 133 -14.27 -7.96 19.73
CA TYR A 133 -15.20 -8.97 19.17
C TYR A 133 -15.71 -10.02 20.19
N GLU A 134 -15.29 -9.95 21.46
CA GLU A 134 -15.59 -11.00 22.45
C GLU A 134 -16.89 -10.75 23.22
N SER A 135 -17.34 -9.49 23.27
CA SER A 135 -18.39 -9.07 24.21
C SER A 135 -19.80 -9.40 23.71
N SER A 136 -20.11 -9.22 22.42
CA SER A 136 -21.40 -9.58 21.82
C SER A 136 -21.38 -9.46 20.29
N SER A 137 -22.19 -10.25 19.58
CA SER A 137 -22.33 -10.15 18.12
C SER A 137 -22.76 -8.76 17.62
N ALA A 138 -23.51 -8.00 18.44
CA ALA A 138 -23.89 -6.63 18.13
C ALA A 138 -22.71 -5.65 18.19
N GLN A 139 -21.77 -5.86 19.13
CA GLN A 139 -20.53 -5.10 19.21
C GLN A 139 -19.61 -5.44 18.04
N ASP A 140 -19.50 -6.73 17.67
CA ASP A 140 -18.73 -7.19 16.51
C ASP A 140 -19.18 -6.44 15.25
N VAL A 141 -20.49 -6.42 14.96
CA VAL A 141 -21.05 -5.73 13.78
C VAL A 141 -20.79 -4.23 13.81
N LYS A 142 -20.88 -3.59 14.98
CA LYS A 142 -20.60 -2.15 15.11
C LYS A 142 -19.13 -1.83 14.84
N THR A 143 -18.21 -2.64 15.36
CA THR A 143 -16.77 -2.51 15.12
C THR A 143 -16.43 -2.76 13.65
N LEU A 144 -17.02 -3.79 13.05
CA LEU A 144 -16.88 -4.10 11.62
C LEU A 144 -17.36 -2.93 10.75
N ASN A 145 -18.56 -2.41 11.02
CA ASN A 145 -19.11 -1.27 10.26
C ASN A 145 -18.22 -0.03 10.37
N LYS A 146 -17.71 0.29 11.57
CA LYS A 146 -16.75 1.39 11.76
C LYS A 146 -15.47 1.18 10.94
N SER A 147 -14.95 -0.04 10.94
CA SER A 147 -13.72 -0.38 10.22
C SER A 147 -13.90 -0.27 8.71
N VAL A 148 -15.00 -0.82 8.18
CA VAL A 148 -15.33 -0.73 6.75
C VAL A 148 -15.56 0.71 6.32
N THR A 149 -16.32 1.50 7.08
CA THR A 149 -16.58 2.92 6.74
C THR A 149 -15.30 3.75 6.76
N SER A 150 -14.50 3.66 7.83
CA SER A 150 -13.28 4.48 7.98
C SER A 150 -12.22 4.19 6.93
N ILE A 151 -12.13 2.94 6.44
CA ILE A 151 -11.20 2.59 5.36
C ILE A 151 -11.82 2.89 3.99
N GLY A 152 -13.14 2.69 3.83
CA GLY A 152 -13.88 3.03 2.62
C GLY A 152 -13.91 4.54 2.29
N GLU A 153 -13.77 5.41 3.29
CA GLU A 153 -13.57 6.86 3.07
C GLU A 153 -12.23 7.18 2.38
N VAL A 154 -11.20 6.36 2.61
CA VAL A 154 -9.86 6.56 2.03
C VAL A 154 -9.76 5.96 0.63
N GLU A 155 -10.53 4.91 0.35
CA GLU A 155 -10.61 4.30 -0.96
C GLU A 155 -12.06 3.81 -1.20
N PRO A 156 -12.92 4.60 -1.88
CA PRO A 156 -14.32 4.23 -2.11
C PRO A 156 -14.48 3.02 -3.04
N GLU A 157 -13.42 2.69 -3.78
CA GLU A 157 -13.36 1.47 -4.58
C GLU A 157 -12.95 0.25 -3.76
N ALA A 158 -12.52 0.37 -2.49
CA ALA A 158 -11.99 -0.69 -1.63
C ALA A 158 -12.99 -1.78 -1.19
N LYS A 159 -13.80 -2.29 -2.13
CA LYS A 159 -14.84 -3.31 -1.95
C LYS A 159 -14.35 -4.70 -1.50
N GLY A 160 -13.14 -4.80 -0.95
CA GLY A 160 -12.50 -6.05 -0.57
C GLY A 160 -12.01 -6.12 0.88
N ILE A 161 -12.32 -5.13 1.73
CA ILE A 161 -11.83 -5.15 3.10
C ILE A 161 -12.61 -6.17 3.92
N VAL A 162 -11.93 -7.25 4.29
CA VAL A 162 -12.46 -8.24 5.21
C VAL A 162 -11.87 -7.93 6.58
N ALA A 163 -12.72 -7.56 7.52
CA ALA A 163 -12.31 -7.51 8.91
C ALA A 163 -12.48 -8.89 9.54
N CYS A 164 -11.38 -9.49 10.02
CA CYS A 164 -11.36 -10.83 10.59
C CYS A 164 -11.43 -10.74 12.11
N GLY A 165 -12.56 -11.12 12.69
CA GLY A 165 -12.67 -11.42 14.13
C GLY A 165 -12.46 -12.91 14.36
N CYS A 166 -11.85 -13.29 15.49
CA CYS A 166 -11.42 -14.66 15.78
C CYS A 166 -12.56 -15.72 15.93
N LYS A 167 -13.81 -15.42 15.54
CA LYS A 167 -14.85 -16.44 15.31
C LYS A 167 -14.71 -17.07 13.91
N LEU A 168 -13.55 -17.67 13.66
CA LEU A 168 -13.31 -18.55 12.51
C LEU A 168 -13.99 -19.93 12.65
N HIS A 169 -15.00 -20.05 13.53
CA HIS A 169 -15.77 -21.28 13.70
C HIS A 169 -16.81 -21.54 12.59
N SER A 170 -17.07 -20.56 11.70
CA SER A 170 -18.08 -20.70 10.64
C SER A 170 -17.52 -20.85 9.22
N TRP A 171 -16.19 -20.94 9.03
CA TRP A 171 -15.61 -21.35 7.74
C TRP A 171 -15.46 -22.88 7.71
N LYS A 172 -16.58 -23.58 7.87
CA LYS A 172 -16.71 -25.01 7.58
C LYS A 172 -17.83 -25.20 6.57
N GLY A 173 -17.46 -25.59 5.35
CA GLY A 173 -18.36 -26.14 4.34
C GLY A 173 -18.89 -25.13 3.34
#